data_AF-A0A1H9AIZ1-F1
#
_entry.id   AF-A0A1H9AIZ1-F1
#
_cell.length_a   1.000
_cell.length_b   1.000
_cell.length_c   1.000
_cell.angle_alpha   90.00
_cell.angle_beta   90.00
_cell.angle_gamma   90.00
#
_symmetry.space_group_name_H-M   'P 1'
#
loop_
_entity.id
_entity.type
_entity.pdbx_description
1 polymer ?
#
loop_
_entity_poly.entity_id
_entity_poly.type
_entity_poly.pdbx_seq_one_letter_code
_entity_poly.pdbx_strand_id
1 'polypeptide(L)'
;MHGSHRPYPQHPYQQHPYQQPYPLQPPPRKRRTGLIITAVLAVLVLIGGGVTAAVVLKSAGEEEEAAAEPAEARVVAQKTEPEPVRYGDVAVVDACTAMPVALLEELGFRDAAHGWHSQRYLTRSVPVAAATVKDETDALSSCLYEPLNEEAITRITLSVKQVPFNDLYRVDGPRRDETALNVAGIRVFVSPDEKPDSFNARIVASDGKVQAHLGISRMADNKEISDYRATFDELARRVAENVAKGPRGRTTHVHTGRYEGVPNACDVLSSELFEEITRGEDSGVAEADYYEPEAYDRFENDKGEVSHFYSSKQECRRLSPEWFGRERGDGKGLKIHLTTYRDAGMAVRDAQDCNPQAPSRRITGDAVMSEEKIGDFAACGFLVGDSPTISFVAGRTQARLTGYGDWAPGDPGAYVREFTPVARKVADEVREAIG
;
A
#
# COMPACT_ATOMS: atom_id res chain seq x y z
N MET A 1 -30.95 31.45 34.94
CA MET A 1 -30.19 30.27 35.41
C MET A 1 -28.85 30.28 34.70
N HIS A 2 -27.79 30.73 35.38
CA HIS A 2 -26.44 30.83 34.82
C HIS A 2 -25.64 29.60 35.25
N GLY A 3 -25.30 28.74 34.28
CA GLY A 3 -24.43 27.58 34.49
C GLY A 3 -22.98 28.02 34.56
N SER A 4 -22.35 27.79 35.70
CA SER A 4 -20.93 28.03 35.95
C SER A 4 -20.07 27.00 35.21
N HIS A 5 -19.26 27.47 34.25
CA HIS A 5 -18.19 26.69 33.63
C HIS A 5 -17.17 26.26 34.68
N ARG A 6 -16.95 24.95 34.82
CA ARG A 6 -15.82 24.39 35.58
C ARG A 6 -14.58 24.31 34.68
N PRO A 7 -13.41 24.81 35.14
CA PRO A 7 -12.16 24.68 34.39
C PRO A 7 -11.66 23.24 34.40
N TYR A 8 -11.26 22.74 33.23
CA TYR A 8 -10.61 21.44 33.07
C TYR A 8 -9.19 21.47 33.63
N PRO A 9 -8.75 20.43 34.37
CA PRO A 9 -7.37 20.32 34.83
C PRO A 9 -6.42 20.02 33.66
N GLN A 10 -5.36 20.82 33.53
CA GLN A 10 -4.26 20.55 32.60
C GLN A 10 -3.38 19.43 33.16
N HIS A 11 -3.16 18.39 32.36
CA HIS A 11 -2.16 17.37 32.63
C HIS A 11 -0.77 17.84 32.14
N PRO A 12 0.29 17.73 32.97
CA PRO A 12 1.64 18.06 32.56
C PRO A 12 2.16 16.98 31.58
N TYR A 13 2.46 17.40 30.36
CA TYR A 13 3.18 16.58 29.38
C TYR A 13 4.58 16.24 29.94
N GLN A 14 4.84 14.95 30.15
CA GLN A 14 6.19 14.47 30.42
C GLN A 14 7.01 14.52 29.13
N GLN A 15 8.10 15.30 29.16
CA GLN A 15 9.08 15.35 28.09
C GLN A 15 9.93 14.08 28.12
N HIS A 16 9.88 13.30 27.03
CA HIS A 16 10.84 12.22 26.80
C HIS A 16 12.22 12.81 26.45
N PRO A 17 13.31 12.36 27.09
CA PRO A 17 14.65 12.87 26.82
C PRO A 17 15.14 12.44 25.43
N TYR A 18 15.56 13.42 24.63
CA TYR A 18 16.24 13.24 23.35
C TYR A 18 17.50 12.38 23.52
N GLN A 19 17.61 11.30 22.75
CA GLN A 19 18.83 10.51 22.65
C GLN A 19 19.90 11.31 21.90
N GLN A 20 21.10 11.38 22.47
CA GLN A 20 22.23 12.10 21.90
C GLN A 20 22.81 11.40 20.66
N PRO A 21 23.33 12.16 19.67
CA PRO A 21 24.03 11.60 18.52
C PRO A 21 25.34 10.91 18.93
N TYR A 22 25.56 9.70 18.43
CA TYR A 22 26.85 9.02 18.54
C TYR A 22 27.95 9.79 17.80
N PRO A 23 29.15 9.96 18.39
CA PRO A 23 30.26 10.62 17.72
C PRO A 23 30.78 9.77 16.55
N LEU A 24 30.85 10.37 15.36
CA LEU A 24 31.52 9.79 14.19
C LEU A 24 33.00 9.55 14.48
N GLN A 25 33.43 8.30 14.36
CA GLN A 25 34.86 7.96 14.33
C GLN A 25 35.50 8.48 13.03
N PRO A 26 36.73 9.00 13.09
CA PRO A 26 37.46 9.42 11.89
C PRO A 26 37.85 8.20 11.04
N PRO A 27 37.80 8.31 9.70
CA PRO A 27 38.12 7.20 8.81
C PRO A 27 39.60 6.77 8.92
N PRO A 28 39.90 5.46 8.93
CA PRO A 28 41.27 4.96 9.03
C PRO A 28 42.10 5.34 7.80
N ARG A 29 43.32 5.83 8.05
CA ARG A 29 44.29 6.20 7.00
C ARG A 29 44.75 4.96 6.23
N LYS A 30 44.52 4.94 4.90
CA LYS A 30 45.06 3.93 3.97
C LYS A 30 46.61 3.95 4.00
N ARG A 31 47.22 2.87 4.51
CA ARG A 31 48.65 2.58 4.31
C ARG A 31 48.84 1.74 3.04
N ARG A 32 49.87 2.06 2.26
CA ARG A 32 50.20 1.38 0.98
C ARG A 32 50.89 0.03 1.25
N THR A 33 50.13 -0.95 1.74
CA THR A 33 50.58 -2.32 2.03
C THR A 33 50.15 -3.33 0.95
N GLY A 34 49.78 -2.85 -0.25
CA GLY A 34 49.12 -3.65 -1.29
C GLY A 34 50.04 -4.49 -2.19
N LEU A 35 51.36 -4.33 -2.12
CA LEU A 35 52.29 -5.00 -3.05
C LEU A 35 52.96 -6.26 -2.47
N ILE A 36 52.98 -6.41 -1.14
CA ILE A 36 53.69 -7.53 -0.48
C ILE A 36 52.76 -8.73 -0.26
N ILE A 37 51.46 -8.49 -0.02
CA ILE A 37 50.46 -9.55 0.25
C ILE A 37 50.17 -10.37 -1.02
N THR A 38 50.15 -9.72 -2.19
CA THR A 38 49.92 -10.39 -3.48
C THR A 38 51.03 -11.36 -3.87
N ALA A 39 52.29 -11.05 -3.54
CA ALA A 39 53.43 -11.94 -3.81
C ALA A 39 53.42 -13.19 -2.91
N VAL A 40 53.00 -13.05 -1.65
CA VAL A 40 52.93 -14.17 -0.69
C VAL A 40 51.77 -15.12 -1.00
N LEU A 41 50.62 -14.60 -1.44
CA LEU A 41 49.48 -15.42 -1.88
C LEU A 41 49.79 -16.23 -3.14
N ALA A 42 50.52 -15.66 -4.10
CA ALA A 42 50.92 -16.37 -5.32
C ALA A 42 51.82 -17.58 -5.03
N VAL A 43 52.71 -17.47 -4.03
CA VAL A 43 53.60 -18.58 -3.63
C VAL A 43 52.85 -19.66 -2.84
N LEU A 44 51.88 -19.29 -2.00
CA LEU A 44 51.06 -20.26 -1.25
C LEU A 44 50.12 -21.06 -2.16
N VAL A 45 49.58 -20.44 -3.21
CA VAL A 45 48.73 -21.14 -4.21
C VAL A 45 49.54 -22.15 -5.03
N LEU A 46 50.80 -21.85 -5.34
CA LEU A 46 51.67 -22.77 -6.11
C LEU A 46 52.14 -23.99 -5.32
N ILE A 47 52.25 -23.89 -3.98
CA ILE A 47 52.69 -25.01 -3.12
C ILE A 47 51.49 -25.81 -2.58
N GLY A 48 50.30 -25.21 -2.45
CA GLY A 48 49.10 -25.86 -1.91
C GLY A 48 48.11 -26.44 -2.93
N GLY A 49 48.26 -26.16 -4.23
CA GLY A 49 47.23 -26.45 -5.25
C GLY A 49 47.04 -27.91 -5.68
N GLY A 50 47.83 -28.86 -5.17
CA GLY A 50 47.84 -30.25 -5.66
C GLY A 50 46.79 -31.19 -5.05
N VAL A 51 46.20 -30.87 -3.90
CA VAL A 51 45.35 -31.83 -3.14
C VAL A 51 43.88 -31.44 -3.09
N THR A 52 43.54 -30.16 -3.26
CA THR A 52 42.15 -29.68 -3.21
C THR A 52 41.32 -30.00 -4.46
N ALA A 53 41.97 -30.18 -5.62
CA ALA A 53 41.27 -30.47 -6.88
C ALA A 53 40.58 -31.84 -6.91
N ALA A 54 41.05 -32.82 -6.12
CA ALA A 54 40.47 -34.16 -6.11
C ALA A 54 39.21 -34.31 -5.22
N VAL A 55 38.98 -33.38 -4.27
CA VAL A 55 37.79 -33.40 -3.41
C VAL A 55 36.61 -32.66 -4.05
N VAL A 56 36.87 -31.58 -4.80
CA VAL A 56 35.81 -30.83 -5.50
C VAL A 56 35.18 -31.63 -6.64
N LEU A 57 35.96 -32.48 -7.33
CA LEU A 57 35.45 -33.32 -8.43
C LEU A 57 34.59 -34.51 -7.98
N LYS A 58 34.51 -34.83 -6.68
CA LYS A 58 33.68 -35.93 -6.17
C LYS A 58 32.34 -35.48 -5.58
N SER A 59 32.10 -34.17 -5.52
CA SER A 59 30.84 -33.55 -5.08
C SER A 59 29.92 -33.17 -6.25
N ALA A 60 30.29 -33.49 -7.50
CA ALA A 60 29.54 -33.19 -8.72
C ALA A 60 28.27 -34.06 -8.89
N GLY A 61 27.52 -34.22 -7.80
CA GLY A 61 26.07 -34.36 -7.83
C GLY A 61 25.44 -33.03 -7.42
N GLU A 62 25.99 -31.91 -7.92
CA GLU A 62 25.34 -30.61 -7.86
C GLU A 62 24.12 -30.68 -8.78
N GLU A 63 22.93 -30.76 -8.16
CA GLU A 63 21.70 -30.34 -8.83
C GLU A 63 21.97 -28.95 -9.39
N GLU A 64 21.97 -28.85 -10.71
CA GLU A 64 22.08 -27.61 -11.46
C GLU A 64 20.95 -26.70 -10.96
N GLU A 65 21.28 -25.79 -10.05
CA GLU A 65 20.36 -24.84 -9.45
C GLU A 65 19.79 -24.00 -10.59
N ALA A 66 18.56 -24.35 -11.01
CA ALA A 66 17.90 -23.73 -12.13
C ALA A 66 17.91 -22.22 -11.91
N ALA A 67 18.58 -21.49 -12.82
CA ALA A 67 18.72 -20.05 -12.70
C ALA A 67 17.35 -19.41 -12.47
N ALA A 68 17.21 -18.69 -11.35
CA ALA A 68 15.94 -18.11 -10.96
C ALA A 68 15.45 -17.16 -12.05
N GLU A 69 14.22 -17.37 -12.55
CA GLU A 69 13.62 -16.50 -13.55
C GLU A 69 13.53 -15.06 -13.02
N PRO A 70 13.87 -14.04 -13.83
CA PRO A 70 13.87 -12.64 -13.39
C PRO A 70 12.47 -12.20 -12.93
N ALA A 71 12.41 -11.26 -11.98
CA ALA A 71 11.16 -10.67 -11.52
C ALA A 71 10.46 -9.89 -12.65
N GLU A 72 9.13 -10.00 -12.74
CA GLU A 72 8.34 -9.21 -13.69
C GLU A 72 8.20 -7.77 -13.19
N ALA A 73 8.65 -6.81 -14.01
CA ALA A 73 8.60 -5.39 -13.64
C ALA A 73 7.18 -4.81 -13.63
N ARG A 74 6.25 -5.38 -14.42
CA ARG A 74 4.88 -4.90 -14.62
C ARG A 74 3.90 -6.03 -14.38
N VAL A 75 3.31 -6.04 -13.20
CA VAL A 75 2.34 -7.04 -12.76
C VAL A 75 0.96 -6.42 -12.46
N VAL A 76 0.83 -5.10 -12.56
CA VAL A 76 -0.41 -4.34 -12.38
C VAL A 76 -0.61 -3.36 -13.54
N ALA A 77 -1.87 -3.19 -13.96
CA ALA A 77 -2.30 -2.19 -14.92
C ALA A 77 -3.56 -1.47 -14.42
N GLN A 78 -3.82 -0.28 -14.97
CA GLN A 78 -5.05 0.46 -14.68
C GLN A 78 -6.20 0.01 -15.57
N LYS A 79 -7.37 -0.20 -14.97
CA LYS A 79 -8.63 -0.47 -15.65
C LYS A 79 -9.64 0.59 -15.24
N THR A 80 -10.24 1.25 -16.23
CA THR A 80 -11.26 2.27 -15.99
C THR A 80 -12.64 1.74 -16.34
N GLU A 81 -13.57 1.87 -15.40
CA GLU A 81 -14.96 1.52 -15.61
C GLU A 81 -15.65 2.48 -16.60
N PRO A 82 -16.71 2.04 -17.29
CA PRO A 82 -17.38 2.90 -18.26
C PRO A 82 -18.19 4.02 -17.59
N GLU A 83 -18.78 3.77 -16.42
CA GLU A 83 -19.74 4.67 -15.78
C GLU A 83 -19.23 5.14 -14.40
N PRO A 84 -19.43 6.43 -14.06
CA PRO A 84 -19.10 6.93 -12.73
C PRO A 84 -20.01 6.33 -11.67
N VAL A 85 -19.42 5.98 -10.53
CA VAL A 85 -20.17 5.70 -9.31
C VAL A 85 -20.83 6.97 -8.77
N ARG A 86 -21.98 6.81 -8.11
CA ARG A 86 -22.78 7.91 -7.60
C ARG A 86 -22.97 7.81 -6.10
N TYR A 87 -23.29 8.93 -5.49
CA TYR A 87 -23.72 8.96 -4.11
C TYR A 87 -24.92 9.88 -3.99
N GLY A 88 -26.05 9.25 -3.74
CA GLY A 88 -27.32 9.80 -4.14
C GLY A 88 -27.30 10.18 -5.62
N ASP A 89 -27.66 11.43 -5.87
CA ASP A 89 -27.77 11.97 -7.22
C ASP A 89 -26.47 12.57 -7.74
N VAL A 90 -25.38 12.49 -6.97
CA VAL A 90 -24.10 13.13 -7.33
C VAL A 90 -23.12 12.09 -7.86
N ALA A 91 -22.69 12.22 -9.12
CA ALA A 91 -21.62 11.39 -9.68
C ALA A 91 -20.25 11.81 -9.13
N VAL A 92 -19.43 10.85 -8.74
CA VAL A 92 -18.16 11.07 -8.05
C VAL A 92 -17.02 11.28 -9.06
N VAL A 93 -16.19 12.30 -8.81
CA VAL A 93 -14.91 12.43 -9.52
C VAL A 93 -13.89 11.51 -8.87
N ASP A 94 -13.45 10.48 -9.60
CA ASP A 94 -12.40 9.56 -9.15
C ASP A 94 -11.01 10.16 -9.34
N ALA A 95 -10.19 10.11 -8.28
CA ALA A 95 -8.84 10.67 -8.26
C ALA A 95 -7.89 9.93 -9.20
N CYS A 96 -7.93 8.59 -9.26
CA CYS A 96 -7.04 7.83 -10.14
C CYS A 96 -7.43 8.02 -11.62
N THR A 97 -8.71 8.23 -11.91
CA THR A 97 -9.15 8.63 -13.26
C THR A 97 -8.72 10.05 -13.63
N ALA A 98 -8.67 10.97 -12.67
CA ALA A 98 -8.22 12.35 -12.88
C ALA A 98 -6.69 12.46 -13.03
N MET A 99 -5.95 11.57 -12.36
CA MET A 99 -4.48 11.45 -12.42
C MET A 99 -4.08 10.01 -12.76
N PRO A 100 -4.31 9.55 -14.01
CA PRO A 100 -3.95 8.20 -14.42
C PRO A 100 -2.44 8.03 -14.47
N VAL A 101 -1.95 6.80 -14.26
CA VAL A 101 -0.50 6.53 -14.22
C VAL A 101 0.19 6.88 -15.54
N ALA A 102 -0.49 6.69 -16.68
CA ALA A 102 0.04 7.07 -18.00
C ALA A 102 0.36 8.56 -18.10
N LEU A 103 -0.42 9.43 -17.43
CA LEU A 103 -0.12 10.87 -17.38
C LEU A 103 1.17 11.14 -16.60
N LEU A 104 1.43 10.39 -15.53
CA LEU A 104 2.65 10.55 -14.73
C LEU A 104 3.88 10.09 -15.54
N GLU A 105 3.78 8.95 -16.22
CA GLU A 105 4.84 8.46 -17.09
C GLU A 105 5.14 9.42 -18.26
N GLU A 106 4.11 10.00 -18.89
CA GLU A 106 4.23 11.02 -19.95
C GLU A 106 5.02 12.25 -19.49
N LEU A 107 4.93 12.61 -18.21
CA LEU A 107 5.58 13.79 -17.61
C LEU A 107 6.97 13.50 -17.03
N GLY A 108 7.50 12.29 -17.26
CA GLY A 108 8.85 11.91 -16.83
C GLY A 108 8.90 11.28 -15.43
N PHE A 109 7.76 11.03 -14.78
CA PHE A 109 7.71 10.11 -13.64
C PHE A 109 7.70 8.68 -14.18
N ARG A 110 8.82 8.27 -14.79
CA ARG A 110 8.98 6.90 -15.24
C ARG A 110 8.76 5.95 -14.10
N ASP A 111 8.22 4.79 -14.44
CA ASP A 111 7.95 3.77 -13.45
C ASP A 111 7.01 4.28 -12.35
N ALA A 112 6.18 5.29 -12.64
CA ALA A 112 5.10 5.68 -11.75
C ALA A 112 4.10 4.55 -11.50
N ALA A 113 4.09 3.54 -12.39
CA ALA A 113 3.45 2.25 -12.15
C ALA A 113 4.31 1.31 -11.28
N HIS A 114 5.64 1.37 -11.31
CA HIS A 114 6.45 0.47 -10.48
C HIS A 114 6.68 1.08 -9.09
N GLY A 115 5.84 0.70 -8.14
CA GLY A 115 5.98 1.10 -6.75
C GLY A 115 4.74 0.78 -5.94
N TRP A 116 4.53 1.54 -4.86
CA TRP A 116 3.32 1.42 -4.06
C TRP A 116 2.24 2.36 -4.59
N HIS A 117 1.08 1.79 -4.90
CA HIS A 117 -0.13 2.53 -5.23
C HIS A 117 -1.12 2.40 -4.11
N SER A 118 -1.68 3.53 -3.69
CA SER A 118 -2.78 3.55 -2.73
C SER A 118 -3.94 4.31 -3.31
N GLN A 119 -5.12 3.73 -3.28
CA GLN A 119 -6.34 4.36 -3.75
C GLN A 119 -7.43 4.27 -2.70
N ARG A 120 -8.20 5.33 -2.57
CA ARG A 120 -9.44 5.35 -1.81
C ARG A 120 -10.56 5.75 -2.75
N TYR A 121 -11.66 5.03 -2.73
CA TYR A 121 -12.72 5.23 -3.71
C TYR A 121 -14.05 4.66 -3.22
N LEU A 122 -15.12 5.08 -3.89
CA LEU A 122 -16.44 4.53 -3.68
C LEU A 122 -16.60 3.26 -4.52
N THR A 123 -16.88 2.12 -3.87
CA THR A 123 -16.92 0.79 -4.49
C THR A 123 -18.15 0.56 -5.37
N ARG A 124 -19.29 1.15 -4.99
CA ARG A 124 -20.58 1.05 -5.66
C ARG A 124 -21.34 2.36 -5.54
N SER A 125 -22.40 2.56 -6.31
CA SER A 125 -23.27 3.71 -6.06
C SER A 125 -24.02 3.54 -4.73
N VAL A 126 -24.06 4.57 -3.89
CA VAL A 126 -24.66 4.51 -2.54
C VAL A 126 -25.79 5.55 -2.44
N PRO A 127 -26.94 5.27 -1.81
CA PRO A 127 -28.01 6.27 -1.65
C PRO A 127 -27.64 7.38 -0.66
N VAL A 128 -28.29 8.56 -0.77
CA VAL A 128 -28.07 9.70 0.17
C VAL A 128 -28.30 9.29 1.62
N ALA A 129 -29.20 8.35 1.91
CA ALA A 129 -29.48 7.93 3.28
C ALA A 129 -28.29 7.19 3.94
N ALA A 130 -27.45 6.54 3.15
CA ALA A 130 -26.21 5.91 3.61
C ALA A 130 -25.01 6.87 3.49
N ALA A 131 -25.29 8.18 3.33
CA ALA A 131 -24.27 9.19 3.20
C ALA A 131 -23.56 9.45 4.53
N THR A 132 -22.34 8.97 4.68
CA THR A 132 -21.47 9.43 5.75
C THR A 132 -20.82 10.74 5.30
N VAL A 133 -21.22 11.86 5.90
CA VAL A 133 -20.50 13.12 5.72
C VAL A 133 -19.17 12.99 6.44
N LYS A 134 -18.09 13.08 5.66
CA LYS A 134 -16.73 13.03 6.17
C LYS A 134 -16.29 14.44 6.55
N ASP A 135 -15.40 14.52 7.52
CA ASP A 135 -14.75 15.79 7.82
C ASP A 135 -13.97 16.32 6.60
N GLU A 136 -13.59 17.59 6.68
CA GLU A 136 -12.85 18.27 5.60
C GLU A 136 -11.50 17.63 5.28
N THR A 137 -10.94 16.79 6.15
CA THR A 137 -9.62 16.17 5.97
C THR A 137 -9.68 14.86 5.20
N ASP A 138 -10.85 14.22 5.15
CA ASP A 138 -11.00 12.86 4.68
C ASP A 138 -11.66 12.79 3.30
N ALA A 139 -10.82 12.80 2.25
CA ALA A 139 -11.27 12.83 0.87
C ALA A 139 -12.15 11.64 0.52
N LEU A 140 -13.16 11.88 -0.33
CA LEU A 140 -14.02 10.83 -0.84
C LEU A 140 -13.25 9.86 -1.75
N SER A 141 -12.40 10.42 -2.61
CA SER A 141 -11.52 9.67 -3.49
C SER A 141 -10.09 10.19 -3.34
N SER A 142 -9.11 9.30 -3.28
CA SER A 142 -7.70 9.65 -3.33
C SER A 142 -6.93 8.66 -4.17
N CYS A 143 -5.89 9.15 -4.85
CA CYS A 143 -4.94 8.35 -5.59
C CYS A 143 -3.53 8.76 -5.16
N LEU A 144 -2.70 7.78 -4.86
CA LEU A 144 -1.33 7.95 -4.43
C LEU A 144 -0.45 7.00 -5.21
N TYR A 145 0.65 7.53 -5.73
CA TYR A 145 1.72 6.78 -6.36
C TYR A 145 3.02 7.09 -5.61
N GLU A 146 3.75 6.04 -5.26
CA GLU A 146 5.11 6.09 -4.74
C GLU A 146 6.03 5.33 -5.68
N PRO A 147 6.52 5.96 -6.76
CA PRO A 147 7.43 5.34 -7.72
C PRO A 147 8.72 4.88 -7.02
N LEU A 148 9.21 3.71 -7.40
CA LEU A 148 10.49 3.19 -6.91
C LEU A 148 11.66 3.90 -7.59
N ASN A 149 12.25 4.87 -6.90
CA ASN A 149 13.56 5.39 -7.28
C ASN A 149 14.63 4.81 -6.35
N GLU A 150 15.82 4.50 -6.88
CA GLU A 150 16.92 3.88 -6.13
C GLU A 150 17.37 4.68 -4.91
N GLU A 151 17.19 6.00 -4.93
CA GLU A 151 17.76 6.92 -3.94
C GLU A 151 16.74 7.38 -2.89
N ALA A 152 15.45 7.45 -3.24
CA ALA A 152 14.40 7.91 -2.33
C ALA A 152 12.98 7.75 -2.92
N ILE A 153 11.98 7.87 -2.04
CA ILE A 153 10.56 7.76 -2.39
C ILE A 153 10.01 9.14 -2.75
N THR A 154 9.70 9.34 -4.03
CA THR A 154 8.84 10.44 -4.48
C THR A 154 7.40 10.04 -4.20
N ARG A 155 6.59 10.95 -3.66
CA ARG A 155 5.17 10.69 -3.39
C ARG A 155 4.31 11.67 -4.17
N ILE A 156 3.40 11.14 -4.99
CA ILE A 156 2.47 11.90 -5.83
C ILE A 156 1.06 11.57 -5.36
N THR A 157 0.29 12.58 -4.94
CA THR A 157 -1.04 12.39 -4.36
C THR A 157 -2.06 13.29 -5.02
N LEU A 158 -3.24 12.75 -5.31
CA LEU A 158 -4.42 13.52 -5.66
C LEU A 158 -5.55 13.12 -4.72
N SER A 159 -6.10 14.08 -4.00
CA SER A 159 -7.25 13.88 -3.11
C SER A 159 -8.43 14.71 -3.59
N VAL A 160 -9.57 14.09 -3.86
CA VAL A 160 -10.79 14.73 -4.34
C VAL A 160 -11.82 14.80 -3.23
N LYS A 161 -12.22 16.04 -2.91
CA LYS A 161 -13.30 16.37 -1.98
C LYS A 161 -14.49 16.87 -2.77
N GLN A 162 -15.69 16.44 -2.39
CA GLN A 162 -16.89 16.73 -3.18
C GLN A 162 -18.14 16.89 -2.31
N VAL A 163 -18.96 17.90 -2.60
CA VAL A 163 -20.28 18.11 -1.94
C VAL A 163 -21.28 17.06 -2.45
N PRO A 164 -22.14 16.48 -1.59
CA PRO A 164 -22.37 16.82 -0.17
C PRO A 164 -21.53 16.02 0.84
N PHE A 165 -20.54 15.25 0.38
CA PHE A 165 -19.81 14.32 1.24
C PHE A 165 -18.81 14.99 2.15
N ASN A 166 -18.15 16.01 1.62
CA ASN A 166 -17.14 16.77 2.34
C ASN A 166 -17.63 18.20 2.50
N ASP A 167 -17.41 18.75 3.69
CA ASP A 167 -17.37 20.19 3.85
C ASP A 167 -16.15 20.73 3.10
N LEU A 168 -16.39 21.48 2.03
CA LEU A 168 -15.32 22.09 1.25
C LEU A 168 -14.85 23.37 1.93
N TYR A 169 -13.53 23.57 1.98
CA TYR A 169 -12.98 24.86 2.35
C TYR A 169 -13.57 25.96 1.49
N ARG A 170 -14.03 27.03 2.13
CA ARG A 170 -14.39 28.25 1.41
C ARG A 170 -13.18 28.72 0.62
N VAL A 171 -13.36 28.79 -0.70
CA VAL A 171 -12.33 29.28 -1.62
C VAL A 171 -12.43 30.80 -1.63
N ASP A 172 -11.90 31.43 -0.58
CA ASP A 172 -11.92 32.88 -0.41
C ASP A 172 -10.91 33.59 -1.34
N GLY A 173 -10.09 32.84 -2.08
CA GLY A 173 -9.10 33.35 -3.02
C GLY A 173 -7.81 32.54 -3.01
N PRO A 174 -6.75 33.03 -3.70
CA PRO A 174 -5.40 32.52 -3.51
C PRO A 174 -4.92 32.81 -2.10
N ARG A 175 -4.21 31.86 -1.49
CA ARG A 175 -3.44 32.07 -0.26
C ARG A 175 -2.17 32.86 -0.56
N ARG A 176 -1.52 33.36 0.50
CA ARG A 176 -0.19 33.98 0.38
C ARG A 176 0.74 32.99 -0.32
N ASP A 177 1.42 33.44 -1.37
CA ASP A 177 2.37 32.68 -2.20
C ASP A 177 1.76 31.66 -3.19
N GLU A 178 0.44 31.60 -3.32
CA GLU A 178 -0.21 30.82 -4.40
C GLU A 178 -0.18 31.58 -5.74
N THR A 179 0.18 30.88 -6.82
CA THR A 179 0.00 31.33 -8.20
C THR A 179 -1.36 30.84 -8.71
N ALA A 180 -2.25 31.76 -9.07
CA ALA A 180 -3.55 31.42 -9.65
C ALA A 180 -3.44 31.20 -11.16
N LEU A 181 -3.96 30.06 -11.63
CA LEU A 181 -4.08 29.70 -13.04
C LEU A 181 -5.57 29.44 -13.34
N ASN A 182 -5.98 29.75 -14.58
CA ASN A 182 -7.28 29.33 -15.10
C ASN A 182 -7.03 28.27 -16.16
N VAL A 183 -7.56 27.07 -15.95
CA VAL A 183 -7.39 25.92 -16.84
C VAL A 183 -8.76 25.39 -17.17
N ALA A 184 -9.16 25.36 -18.44
CA ALA A 184 -10.47 24.87 -18.88
C ALA A 184 -11.66 25.45 -18.08
N GLY A 185 -11.59 26.72 -17.65
CA GLY A 185 -12.65 27.37 -16.89
C GLY A 185 -12.69 27.02 -15.39
N ILE A 186 -11.75 26.20 -14.90
CA ILE A 186 -11.58 25.90 -13.48
C ILE A 186 -10.39 26.65 -12.90
N ARG A 187 -10.44 26.91 -11.59
CA ARG A 187 -9.39 27.67 -10.88
C ARG A 187 -8.37 26.71 -10.30
N VAL A 188 -7.11 26.93 -10.59
CA VAL A 188 -5.98 26.17 -10.04
C VAL A 188 -5.10 27.13 -9.26
N PHE A 189 -4.76 26.78 -8.02
CA PHE A 189 -3.87 27.56 -7.17
C PHE A 189 -2.64 26.72 -6.85
N VAL A 190 -1.49 27.08 -7.41
CA VAL A 190 -0.22 26.37 -7.20
C VAL A 190 0.59 27.08 -6.13
N SER A 191 1.01 26.35 -5.09
CA SER A 191 1.89 26.85 -4.03
C SER A 191 3.18 26.03 -3.96
N PRO A 192 4.33 26.65 -3.71
CA PRO A 192 5.50 25.92 -3.24
C PRO A 192 5.20 25.29 -1.88
N ASP A 193 5.77 24.12 -1.60
CA ASP A 193 5.77 23.53 -0.25
C ASP A 193 6.97 24.05 0.56
N GLU A 194 7.16 23.55 1.79
CA GLU A 194 8.32 23.88 2.64
C GLU A 194 9.66 23.57 1.98
N LYS A 195 9.68 22.60 1.05
CA LYS A 195 10.87 22.19 0.30
C LYS A 195 10.84 22.73 -1.14
N PRO A 196 11.99 23.14 -1.70
CA PRO A 196 12.06 23.76 -3.03
C PRO A 196 11.69 22.82 -4.19
N ASP A 197 11.66 21.51 -3.95
CA ASP A 197 11.34 20.45 -4.91
C ASP A 197 10.01 19.74 -4.58
N SER A 198 9.17 20.38 -3.75
CA SER A 198 7.87 19.87 -3.35
C SER A 198 6.82 20.94 -3.62
N PHE A 199 5.67 20.54 -4.16
CA PHE A 199 4.66 21.46 -4.64
C PHE A 199 3.27 20.94 -4.31
N ASN A 200 2.35 21.89 -4.12
CA ASN A 200 0.94 21.60 -3.91
C ASN A 200 0.10 22.43 -4.88
N ALA A 201 -1.01 21.87 -5.34
CA ALA A 201 -2.00 22.57 -6.14
C ALA A 201 -3.41 22.27 -5.63
N ARG A 202 -4.20 23.33 -5.51
CA ARG A 202 -5.62 23.26 -5.19
C ARG A 202 -6.43 23.57 -6.44
N ILE A 203 -7.19 22.60 -6.90
CA ILE A 203 -7.98 22.63 -8.13
C ILE A 203 -9.45 22.72 -7.72
N VAL A 204 -10.15 23.75 -8.17
CA VAL A 204 -11.54 24.02 -7.78
C VAL A 204 -12.40 24.08 -9.02
N ALA A 205 -13.37 23.15 -9.12
CA ALA A 205 -14.33 23.13 -10.20
C ALA A 205 -15.13 24.44 -10.28
N SER A 206 -15.65 24.74 -11.47
CA SER A 206 -16.35 26.01 -11.74
C SER A 206 -17.62 26.18 -10.91
N ASP A 207 -18.30 25.09 -10.54
CA ASP A 207 -19.48 25.09 -9.69
C ASP A 207 -19.15 25.14 -8.17
N GLY A 208 -17.87 25.06 -7.81
CA GLY A 208 -17.40 25.04 -6.43
C GLY A 208 -17.79 23.79 -5.64
N LYS A 209 -18.29 22.73 -6.29
CA LYS A 209 -18.74 21.49 -5.62
C LYS A 209 -17.68 20.39 -5.59
N VAL A 210 -16.60 20.55 -6.36
CA VAL A 210 -15.44 19.65 -6.36
C VAL A 210 -14.18 20.46 -6.08
N GLN A 211 -13.38 19.96 -5.14
CA GLN A 211 -12.05 20.47 -4.84
C GLN A 211 -11.06 19.31 -4.84
N ALA A 212 -10.06 19.36 -5.71
CA ALA A 212 -8.97 18.40 -5.72
C ALA A 212 -7.69 19.04 -5.16
N HIS A 213 -6.96 18.29 -4.36
CA HIS A 213 -5.66 18.65 -3.79
C HIS A 213 -4.61 17.74 -4.39
N LEU A 214 -3.76 18.29 -5.24
CA LEU A 214 -2.63 17.62 -5.85
C LEU A 214 -1.38 17.98 -5.05
N GLY A 215 -0.63 16.99 -4.57
CA GLY A 215 0.63 17.19 -3.87
C GLY A 215 1.71 16.30 -4.46
N ILE A 216 2.91 16.85 -4.60
CA ILE A 216 4.11 16.08 -4.92
C ILE A 216 5.23 16.43 -3.96
N SER A 217 5.95 15.42 -3.48
CA SER A 217 7.10 15.62 -2.62
C SER A 217 8.36 14.98 -3.19
N ARG A 218 9.49 15.66 -2.98
CA ARG A 218 10.84 15.19 -3.31
C ARG A 218 11.05 14.93 -4.81
N MET A 219 10.71 15.91 -5.64
CA MET A 219 10.92 15.79 -7.09
C MET A 219 12.40 15.72 -7.46
N ALA A 220 13.31 16.23 -6.61
CA ALA A 220 14.75 16.20 -6.89
C ALA A 220 15.35 14.78 -6.90
N ASP A 221 14.63 13.79 -6.35
CA ASP A 221 15.03 12.39 -6.38
C ASP A 221 14.79 11.75 -7.77
N ASN A 222 13.99 12.39 -8.64
CA ASN A 222 13.81 11.99 -10.03
C ASN A 222 14.78 12.76 -10.94
N LYS A 223 15.87 12.08 -11.32
CA LYS A 223 16.95 12.65 -12.15
C LYS A 223 16.54 12.99 -13.58
N GLU A 224 15.40 12.51 -14.06
CA GLU A 224 14.91 12.81 -15.41
C GLU A 224 14.20 14.17 -15.47
N ILE A 225 13.73 14.66 -14.32
CA ILE A 225 13.06 15.95 -14.23
C ILE A 225 14.11 17.01 -13.87
N SER A 226 14.36 17.94 -14.79
CA SER A 226 15.32 19.04 -14.56
C SER A 226 14.65 20.35 -14.13
N ASP A 227 13.37 20.54 -14.49
CA ASP A 227 12.56 21.70 -14.10
C ASP A 227 11.34 21.24 -13.31
N TYR A 228 11.51 21.09 -12.00
CA TYR A 228 10.46 20.57 -11.12
C TYR A 228 9.20 21.44 -11.16
N ARG A 229 9.37 22.76 -11.24
CA ARG A 229 8.24 23.69 -11.22
C ARG A 229 7.45 23.58 -12.53
N ALA A 230 8.11 23.60 -13.67
CA ALA A 230 7.43 23.47 -14.95
C ALA A 230 6.72 22.11 -15.09
N THR A 231 7.36 21.01 -14.66
CA THR A 231 6.73 19.69 -14.66
C THR A 231 5.51 19.63 -13.73
N PHE A 232 5.59 20.23 -12.54
CA PHE A 232 4.44 20.26 -11.63
C PHE A 232 3.29 21.14 -12.15
N ASP A 233 3.60 22.32 -12.70
CA ASP A 233 2.59 23.21 -13.29
C ASP A 233 1.85 22.49 -14.45
N GLU A 234 2.58 21.73 -15.26
CA GLU A 234 2.01 20.90 -16.31
C GLU A 234 1.14 19.76 -15.75
N LEU A 235 1.61 19.03 -14.74
CA LEU A 235 0.81 18.00 -14.06
C LEU A 235 -0.50 18.60 -13.50
N ALA A 236 -0.40 19.71 -12.78
CA ALA A 236 -1.56 20.41 -12.22
C ALA A 236 -2.55 20.85 -13.30
N ARG A 237 -2.04 21.35 -14.45
CA ARG A 237 -2.88 21.71 -15.60
C ARG A 237 -3.60 20.48 -16.18
N ARG A 238 -2.91 19.37 -16.38
CA ARG A 238 -3.50 18.15 -16.98
C ARG A 238 -4.51 17.47 -16.05
N VAL A 239 -4.23 17.45 -14.74
CA VAL A 239 -5.20 17.01 -13.73
C VAL A 239 -6.41 17.94 -13.72
N ALA A 240 -6.21 19.26 -13.78
CA ALA A 240 -7.30 20.23 -13.84
C ALA A 240 -8.18 20.04 -15.09
N GLU A 241 -7.59 19.79 -16.26
CA GLU A 241 -8.34 19.43 -17.48
C GLU A 241 -9.17 18.17 -17.29
N ASN A 242 -8.63 17.16 -16.60
CA ASN A 242 -9.35 15.91 -16.33
C ASN A 242 -10.49 16.10 -15.31
N VAL A 243 -10.31 16.95 -14.30
CA VAL A 243 -11.38 17.33 -13.37
C VAL A 243 -12.47 18.14 -14.07
N ALA A 244 -12.10 19.04 -14.98
CA ALA A 244 -13.04 19.88 -15.73
C ALA A 244 -13.95 19.06 -16.68
N LYS A 245 -13.50 17.88 -17.13
CA LYS A 245 -14.34 16.93 -17.89
C LYS A 245 -15.47 16.31 -17.05
N GLY A 246 -15.42 16.45 -15.72
CA GLY A 246 -16.40 15.92 -14.79
C GLY A 246 -16.21 14.44 -14.45
N PRO A 247 -17.18 13.86 -13.72
CA PRO A 247 -17.16 12.45 -13.31
C PRO A 247 -17.05 11.49 -14.49
N ARG A 248 -16.13 10.53 -14.37
CA ARG A 248 -15.93 9.39 -15.28
C ARG A 248 -15.94 8.11 -14.47
N GLY A 249 -16.02 6.96 -15.12
CA GLY A 249 -15.93 5.70 -14.40
C GLY A 249 -14.61 5.55 -13.66
N ARG A 250 -14.68 4.85 -12.54
CA ARG A 250 -13.57 4.70 -11.61
C ARG A 250 -12.40 3.98 -12.27
N THR A 251 -11.19 4.42 -11.98
CA THR A 251 -9.97 3.67 -12.33
C THR A 251 -9.56 2.79 -11.15
N THR A 252 -9.48 1.48 -11.36
CA THR A 252 -8.92 0.51 -10.42
C THR A 252 -7.66 -0.13 -11.03
N HIS A 253 -6.98 -0.94 -10.23
CA HIS A 253 -5.79 -1.66 -10.63
C HIS A 253 -6.12 -3.15 -10.80
N VAL A 254 -5.60 -3.78 -11.85
CA VAL A 254 -5.80 -5.19 -12.17
C VAL A 254 -4.45 -5.85 -12.43
N HIS A 255 -4.31 -7.11 -12.05
CA HIS A 255 -3.08 -7.84 -12.32
C HIS A 255 -2.93 -8.20 -13.80
N THR A 256 -1.70 -8.24 -14.28
CA THR A 256 -1.33 -8.61 -15.65
C THR A 256 -0.25 -9.69 -15.67
N GLY A 257 0.08 -10.19 -16.87
CA GLY A 257 1.16 -11.15 -17.04
C GLY A 257 0.87 -12.46 -16.30
N ARG A 258 1.83 -12.98 -15.54
CA ARG A 258 1.67 -14.24 -14.78
C ARG A 258 0.60 -14.17 -13.68
N TYR A 259 0.27 -12.96 -13.25
CA TYR A 259 -0.75 -12.69 -12.25
C TYR A 259 -2.10 -12.34 -12.86
N GLU A 260 -2.24 -12.40 -14.20
CA GLU A 260 -3.54 -12.27 -14.84
C GLU A 260 -4.55 -13.29 -14.26
N GLY A 261 -5.77 -12.85 -14.00
CA GLY A 261 -6.82 -13.64 -13.36
C GLY A 261 -6.81 -13.61 -11.83
N VAL A 262 -5.76 -13.11 -11.18
CA VAL A 262 -5.78 -12.92 -9.71
C VAL A 262 -6.86 -11.91 -9.34
N PRO A 263 -7.80 -12.25 -8.44
CA PRO A 263 -8.90 -11.37 -8.09
C PRO A 263 -8.39 -10.12 -7.37
N ASN A 264 -9.11 -9.01 -7.51
CA ASN A 264 -8.82 -7.82 -6.72
C ASN A 264 -9.18 -8.07 -5.25
N ALA A 265 -8.34 -7.64 -4.32
CA ALA A 265 -8.57 -7.75 -2.89
C ALA A 265 -9.93 -7.12 -2.48
N CYS A 266 -10.34 -6.02 -3.12
CA CYS A 266 -11.62 -5.37 -2.84
C CYS A 266 -12.83 -6.04 -3.49
N ASP A 267 -12.62 -6.92 -4.47
CA ASP A 267 -13.68 -7.75 -5.04
C ASP A 267 -13.91 -8.96 -4.12
N VAL A 268 -12.85 -9.56 -3.58
CA VAL A 268 -12.91 -10.65 -2.59
C VAL A 268 -13.51 -10.14 -1.28
N LEU A 269 -12.96 -9.06 -0.72
CA LEU A 269 -13.59 -8.36 0.40
C LEU A 269 -14.67 -7.43 -0.13
N SER A 270 -15.82 -7.98 -0.54
CA SER A 270 -16.98 -7.24 -1.05
C SER A 270 -17.71 -6.45 0.06
N SER A 271 -18.62 -5.52 -0.33
CA SER A 271 -19.47 -4.82 0.65
C SER A 271 -20.37 -5.80 1.40
N GLU A 272 -20.91 -6.78 0.68
CA GLU A 272 -21.81 -7.79 1.22
C GLU A 272 -21.10 -8.68 2.23
N LEU A 273 -19.86 -9.10 1.92
CA LEU A 273 -19.04 -9.87 2.84
C LEU A 273 -18.67 -9.04 4.08
N PHE A 274 -18.32 -7.76 3.90
CA PHE A 274 -18.06 -6.86 5.04
C PHE A 274 -19.28 -6.75 5.97
N GLU A 275 -20.47 -6.50 5.41
CA GLU A 275 -21.71 -6.38 6.17
C GLU A 275 -22.07 -7.68 6.90
N GLU A 276 -21.89 -8.83 6.24
CA GLU A 276 -22.10 -10.16 6.80
C GLU A 276 -21.21 -10.41 8.03
N ILE A 277 -19.90 -10.13 7.91
CA ILE A 277 -18.90 -10.42 8.95
C ILE A 277 -19.05 -9.45 10.12
N THR A 278 -19.07 -8.15 9.82
CA THR A 278 -19.03 -7.11 10.85
C THR A 278 -20.38 -6.87 11.49
N ARG A 279 -21.47 -7.36 10.88
CA ARG A 279 -22.87 -7.02 11.23
C ARG A 279 -23.07 -5.50 11.30
N GLY A 280 -22.38 -4.75 10.46
CA GLY A 280 -22.45 -3.30 10.35
C GLY A 280 -22.64 -2.89 8.89
N GLU A 281 -23.04 -1.64 8.65
CA GLU A 281 -23.19 -1.12 7.30
C GLU A 281 -21.82 -0.84 6.68
N ASP A 282 -21.62 -1.19 5.40
CA ASP A 282 -20.45 -0.76 4.62
C ASP A 282 -20.63 0.72 4.26
N SER A 283 -19.60 1.55 4.49
CA SER A 283 -19.66 2.98 4.13
C SER A 283 -19.72 3.23 2.62
N GLY A 284 -19.58 2.17 1.81
CA GLY A 284 -19.36 2.24 0.37
C GLY A 284 -17.92 2.54 -0.02
N VAL A 285 -17.06 2.96 0.93
CA VAL A 285 -15.70 3.39 0.67
C VAL A 285 -14.75 2.22 0.91
N ALA A 286 -13.90 1.94 -0.07
CA ALA A 286 -12.76 1.05 0.10
C ALA A 286 -11.45 1.82 -0.06
N GLU A 287 -10.44 1.33 0.64
CA GLU A 287 -9.05 1.68 0.46
C GLU A 287 -8.34 0.45 -0.10
N ALA A 288 -7.58 0.61 -1.17
CA ALA A 288 -6.85 -0.48 -1.79
C ALA A 288 -5.41 -0.09 -2.00
N ASP A 289 -4.51 -1.00 -1.66
CA ASP A 289 -3.08 -0.84 -1.85
C ASP A 289 -2.58 -1.92 -2.83
N TYR A 290 -1.71 -1.53 -3.76
CA TYR A 290 -1.08 -2.43 -4.72
C TYR A 290 0.42 -2.21 -4.68
N TYR A 291 1.19 -3.29 -4.72
CA TYR A 291 2.65 -3.24 -4.65
C TYR A 291 3.25 -3.76 -5.94
N GLU A 292 4.03 -2.90 -6.59
CA GLU A 292 4.86 -3.22 -7.76
C GLU A 292 6.33 -2.87 -7.51
N PRO A 293 7.29 -3.51 -8.22
CA PRO A 293 7.11 -4.66 -9.12
C PRO A 293 6.81 -5.95 -8.33
N GLU A 294 6.86 -7.10 -9.00
CA GLU A 294 6.88 -8.40 -8.32
C GLU A 294 7.98 -8.41 -7.24
N ALA A 295 7.57 -8.66 -6.00
CA ALA A 295 8.47 -8.72 -4.86
C ALA A 295 9.32 -9.99 -4.95
N TYR A 296 10.63 -9.83 -4.78
CA TYR A 296 11.59 -10.92 -4.69
C TYR A 296 12.11 -11.03 -3.27
N ASP A 297 11.72 -12.09 -2.58
CA ASP A 297 12.09 -12.35 -1.19
C ASP A 297 13.06 -13.55 -1.14
N ARG A 298 14.21 -13.36 -0.47
CA ARG A 298 15.18 -14.44 -0.16
C ARG A 298 15.00 -14.85 1.28
N PHE A 299 14.65 -16.11 1.50
CA PHE A 299 14.51 -16.70 2.82
C PHE A 299 15.57 -17.76 3.05
N GLU A 300 16.18 -17.76 4.23
CA GLU A 300 17.13 -18.79 4.64
C GLU A 300 16.56 -19.45 5.90
N ASN A 301 16.32 -20.76 5.84
CA ASN A 301 15.75 -21.48 6.97
C ASN A 301 16.82 -21.82 8.04
N ASP A 302 16.41 -22.42 9.16
CA ASP A 302 17.31 -22.77 10.27
C ASP A 302 18.41 -23.77 9.89
N LYS A 303 18.31 -24.42 8.72
CA LYS A 303 19.32 -25.35 8.19
C LYS A 303 20.29 -24.66 7.21
N GLY A 304 20.12 -23.36 6.95
CA GLY A 304 20.89 -22.61 5.96
C GLY A 304 20.42 -22.84 4.52
N GLU A 305 19.27 -23.50 4.31
CA GLU A 305 18.72 -23.70 2.96
C GLU A 305 18.06 -22.39 2.51
N VAL A 306 18.49 -21.91 1.35
CA VAL A 306 17.99 -20.67 0.75
C VAL A 306 16.81 -20.99 -0.16
N SER A 307 15.70 -20.29 0.04
CA SER A 307 14.53 -20.30 -0.83
C SER A 307 14.30 -18.90 -1.38
N HIS A 308 13.84 -18.85 -2.62
CA HIS A 308 13.48 -17.62 -3.31
C HIS A 308 11.97 -17.62 -3.57
N PHE A 309 11.33 -16.50 -3.26
CA PHE A 309 9.91 -16.30 -3.46
C PHE A 309 9.68 -15.09 -4.34
N TYR A 310 8.71 -15.23 -5.23
CA TYR A 310 8.26 -14.17 -6.11
C TYR A 310 6.77 -13.99 -5.87
N SER A 311 6.37 -12.76 -5.52
CA SER A 311 4.99 -12.48 -5.16
C SER A 311 4.51 -11.11 -5.63
N SER A 312 3.22 -11.01 -5.88
CA SER A 312 2.52 -9.73 -5.98
C SER A 312 1.64 -9.57 -4.74
N LYS A 313 1.60 -8.35 -4.20
CA LYS A 313 0.88 -8.03 -2.96
C LYS A 313 -0.21 -7.00 -3.27
N GLN A 314 -1.36 -7.19 -2.65
CA GLN A 314 -2.45 -6.22 -2.66
C GLN A 314 -3.19 -6.26 -1.34
N GLU A 315 -3.78 -5.13 -0.97
CA GLU A 315 -4.60 -5.01 0.22
C GLU A 315 -5.92 -4.33 -0.13
N CYS A 316 -6.97 -4.69 0.59
CA CYS A 316 -8.19 -3.92 0.61
C CYS A 316 -8.66 -3.75 2.04
N ARG A 317 -9.10 -2.54 2.38
CA ARG A 317 -9.74 -2.21 3.64
C ARG A 317 -11.11 -1.61 3.38
N ARG A 318 -12.10 -2.12 4.11
CA ARG A 318 -13.46 -1.58 4.19
C ARG A 318 -13.76 -1.11 5.59
N LEU A 319 -14.59 -0.07 5.65
CA LEU A 319 -14.86 0.69 6.87
C LEU A 319 -16.36 0.95 6.96
N SER A 320 -16.90 0.90 8.19
CA SER A 320 -18.26 1.32 8.47
C SER A 320 -18.37 2.85 8.52
N PRO A 321 -19.57 3.43 8.35
CA PRO A 321 -19.82 4.86 8.52
C PRO A 321 -19.24 5.45 9.82
N GLU A 322 -19.36 4.74 10.94
CA GLU A 322 -18.93 5.19 12.26
C GLU A 322 -17.41 5.39 12.35
N TRP A 323 -16.64 4.72 11.49
CA TRP A 323 -15.19 4.87 11.41
C TRP A 323 -14.76 6.32 11.09
N PHE A 324 -15.61 7.06 10.37
CA PHE A 324 -15.37 8.46 10.01
C PHE A 324 -15.91 9.45 11.05
N GLY A 325 -16.48 8.95 12.15
CA GLY A 325 -16.86 9.75 13.31
C GLY A 325 -15.66 10.23 14.14
N ARG A 326 -15.95 10.95 15.23
CA ARG A 326 -14.90 11.49 16.12
C ARG A 326 -14.16 10.40 16.92
N GLU A 327 -14.81 9.29 17.19
CA GLU A 327 -14.28 8.18 17.99
C GLU A 327 -14.08 6.96 17.08
N ARG A 328 -12.87 6.78 16.56
CA ARG A 328 -12.54 5.66 15.64
C ARG A 328 -12.77 4.27 16.25
N GLY A 329 -12.79 4.17 17.59
CA GLY A 329 -13.00 2.89 18.30
C GLY A 329 -14.39 2.28 18.06
N ASP A 330 -15.39 3.11 17.80
CA ASP A 330 -16.76 2.68 17.51
C ASP A 330 -16.91 2.16 16.07
N GLY A 331 -15.98 2.52 15.20
CA GLY A 331 -15.96 2.11 13.81
C GLY A 331 -15.60 0.64 13.65
N LYS A 332 -16.20 0.01 12.63
CA LYS A 332 -15.82 -1.34 12.21
C LYS A 332 -14.93 -1.23 10.99
N GLY A 333 -13.74 -1.80 11.06
CA GLY A 333 -12.84 -1.96 9.92
C GLY A 333 -12.50 -3.42 9.69
N LEU A 334 -12.41 -3.82 8.43
CA LEU A 334 -11.94 -5.14 8.04
C LEU A 334 -10.98 -4.97 6.86
N LYS A 335 -9.82 -5.63 6.95
CA LYS A 335 -8.81 -5.61 5.90
C LYS A 335 -8.52 -7.02 5.43
N ILE A 336 -8.38 -7.18 4.12
CA ILE A 336 -7.80 -8.37 3.50
C ILE A 336 -6.45 -7.98 2.90
N HIS A 337 -5.44 -8.82 3.12
CA HIS A 337 -4.15 -8.78 2.41
C HIS A 337 -4.03 -10.05 1.59
N LEU A 338 -3.80 -9.91 0.28
CA LEU A 338 -3.52 -11.04 -0.61
C LEU A 338 -2.07 -10.97 -1.08
N THR A 339 -1.31 -12.02 -0.80
CA THR A 339 0.01 -12.25 -1.38
C THR A 339 -0.10 -13.40 -2.37
N THR A 340 -0.01 -13.12 -3.66
CA THR A 340 -0.07 -14.15 -4.70
C THR A 340 1.32 -14.48 -5.19
N TYR A 341 1.66 -15.77 -5.21
CA TYR A 341 2.96 -16.29 -5.62
C TYR A 341 2.90 -16.84 -7.04
N ARG A 342 4.06 -17.11 -7.64
CA ARG A 342 4.12 -17.72 -8.98
C ARG A 342 3.45 -19.09 -9.03
N ASP A 343 3.55 -19.87 -7.95
CA ASP A 343 2.93 -21.20 -7.82
C ASP A 343 2.49 -21.50 -6.38
N ALA A 344 1.67 -22.56 -6.22
CA ALA A 344 1.12 -22.97 -4.93
C ALA A 344 2.18 -23.51 -3.96
N GLY A 345 3.26 -24.11 -4.48
CA GLY A 345 4.37 -24.59 -3.66
C GLY A 345 5.12 -23.43 -2.99
N MET A 346 5.32 -22.32 -3.70
CA MET A 346 5.88 -21.08 -3.12
C MET A 346 4.97 -20.54 -2.01
N ALA A 347 3.66 -20.46 -2.24
CA ALA A 347 2.70 -19.98 -1.25
C ALA A 347 2.74 -20.82 0.04
N VAL A 348 2.81 -22.14 -0.07
CA VAL A 348 2.91 -23.05 1.08
C VAL A 348 4.26 -22.88 1.81
N ARG A 349 5.37 -22.75 1.06
CA ARG A 349 6.69 -22.55 1.66
C ARG A 349 6.82 -21.20 2.38
N ASP A 350 6.18 -20.15 1.86
CA ASP A 350 6.20 -18.81 2.46
C ASP A 350 5.10 -18.58 3.50
N ALA A 351 4.21 -19.56 3.75
CA ALA A 351 3.18 -19.52 4.79
C ALA A 351 3.75 -19.61 6.23
N GLN A 352 4.78 -18.82 6.51
CA GLN A 352 5.53 -18.75 7.76
C GLN A 352 4.72 -18.12 8.90
N ASP A 353 3.58 -17.49 8.61
CA ASP A 353 2.69 -16.94 9.65
C ASP A 353 2.29 -17.98 10.68
N CYS A 354 2.02 -19.21 10.22
CA CYS A 354 1.58 -20.31 11.06
C CYS A 354 2.72 -21.21 11.52
N ASN A 355 3.97 -20.88 11.18
CA ASN A 355 5.13 -21.56 11.69
C ASN A 355 5.51 -20.94 13.05
N PRO A 356 5.38 -21.68 14.18
CA PRO A 356 5.73 -21.16 15.50
C PRO A 356 7.22 -20.81 15.65
N GLN A 357 8.08 -21.34 14.77
CA GLN A 357 9.51 -21.05 14.76
C GLN A 357 9.89 -19.89 13.84
N ALA A 358 8.95 -19.35 13.05
CA ALA A 358 9.28 -18.26 12.13
C ALA A 358 9.79 -17.02 12.89
N PRO A 359 10.86 -16.35 12.41
CA PRO A 359 11.39 -15.15 13.06
C PRO A 359 10.35 -14.04 13.30
N SER A 360 9.33 -13.95 12.44
CA SER A 360 8.23 -12.98 12.55
C SER A 360 7.38 -13.15 13.81
N ARG A 361 7.33 -14.37 14.39
CA ARG A 361 6.58 -14.65 15.64
C ARG A 361 7.17 -13.93 16.86
N ARG A 362 8.46 -13.57 16.82
CA ARG A 362 9.09 -12.74 17.86
C ARG A 362 8.46 -11.35 17.97
N ILE A 363 7.84 -10.87 16.89
CA ILE A 363 7.22 -9.55 16.79
C ILE A 363 5.69 -9.66 16.91
N THR A 364 5.10 -10.66 16.28
CA THR A 364 3.63 -10.82 16.15
C THR A 364 3.01 -11.74 17.20
N GLY A 365 3.83 -12.32 18.08
CA GLY A 365 3.40 -13.29 19.10
C GLY A 365 3.13 -14.68 18.54
N ASP A 366 2.76 -15.59 19.45
CA ASP A 366 2.45 -16.98 19.13
C ASP A 366 1.21 -17.07 18.24
N ALA A 367 1.27 -17.93 17.22
CA ALA A 367 0.14 -18.23 16.36
C ALA A 367 -0.76 -19.29 17.00
N VAL A 368 -2.07 -19.04 16.98
CA VAL A 368 -3.09 -20.01 17.41
C VAL A 368 -3.61 -20.75 16.18
N MET A 369 -3.32 -22.03 16.08
CA MET A 369 -3.74 -22.85 14.94
C MET A 369 -5.26 -23.02 14.91
N SER A 370 -5.85 -22.97 13.71
CA SER A 370 -7.23 -23.40 13.51
C SER A 370 -7.33 -24.92 13.64
N GLU A 371 -8.37 -25.39 14.34
CA GLU A 371 -8.71 -26.82 14.41
C GLU A 371 -9.25 -27.33 13.06
N GLU A 372 -9.72 -26.40 12.23
CA GLU A 372 -10.37 -26.66 10.96
C GLU A 372 -9.42 -26.32 9.80
N LYS A 373 -9.39 -27.18 8.77
CA LYS A 373 -8.69 -26.85 7.53
C LYS A 373 -9.41 -25.72 6.81
N ILE A 374 -8.65 -24.69 6.44
CA ILE A 374 -9.10 -23.54 5.65
C ILE A 374 -8.15 -23.42 4.47
N GLY A 375 -8.67 -23.50 3.26
CA GLY A 375 -7.82 -23.49 2.07
C GLY A 375 -6.97 -24.77 1.95
N ASP A 376 -5.74 -24.64 1.46
CA ASP A 376 -4.86 -25.74 1.06
C ASP A 376 -3.82 -26.09 2.12
N PHE A 377 -3.54 -25.16 3.04
CA PHE A 377 -2.54 -25.31 4.08
C PHE A 377 -3.13 -25.09 5.48
N ALA A 378 -2.27 -25.13 6.50
CA ALA A 378 -2.67 -24.79 7.86
C ALA A 378 -3.10 -23.32 7.94
N ALA A 379 -4.11 -23.05 8.75
CA ALA A 379 -4.58 -21.71 9.05
C ALA A 379 -4.33 -21.40 10.53
N CYS A 380 -4.09 -20.13 10.83
CA CYS A 380 -3.80 -19.69 12.19
C CYS A 380 -4.21 -18.24 12.42
N GLY A 381 -4.41 -17.90 13.69
CA GLY A 381 -4.64 -16.53 14.16
C GLY A 381 -3.45 -15.98 14.92
N PHE A 382 -3.22 -14.68 14.82
CA PHE A 382 -2.20 -13.95 15.57
C PHE A 382 -2.53 -12.45 15.59
N LEU A 383 -1.72 -11.65 16.28
CA LEU A 383 -1.88 -10.19 16.32
C LEU A 383 -0.92 -9.50 15.34
N VAL A 384 -1.44 -8.51 14.61
CA VAL A 384 -0.65 -7.54 13.86
C VAL A 384 -0.80 -6.20 14.57
N GLY A 385 0.19 -5.82 15.37
CA GLY A 385 0.01 -4.79 16.39
C GLY A 385 -1.01 -5.27 17.42
N ASP A 386 -2.09 -4.50 17.61
CA ASP A 386 -3.20 -4.87 18.50
C ASP A 386 -4.40 -5.48 17.74
N SER A 387 -4.26 -5.72 16.43
CA SER A 387 -5.37 -6.15 15.58
C SER A 387 -5.33 -7.66 15.33
N PRO A 388 -6.41 -8.40 15.66
CA PRO A 388 -6.47 -9.83 15.42
C PRO A 388 -6.52 -10.14 13.91
N THR A 389 -5.76 -11.14 13.50
CA THR A 389 -5.57 -11.52 12.11
C THR A 389 -5.65 -13.03 11.97
N ILE A 390 -6.38 -13.54 10.97
CA ILE A 390 -6.34 -14.94 10.54
C ILE A 390 -5.62 -15.05 9.19
N SER A 391 -4.69 -15.98 9.06
CA SER A 391 -3.90 -16.25 7.84
C SER A 391 -4.15 -17.66 7.34
N PHE A 392 -4.28 -17.81 6.03
CA PHE A 392 -4.50 -19.10 5.35
C PHE A 392 -4.01 -19.03 3.89
N VAL A 393 -3.86 -20.19 3.25
CA VAL A 393 -3.41 -20.30 1.85
C VAL A 393 -4.53 -20.90 1.00
N ALA A 394 -4.84 -20.28 -0.13
CA ALA A 394 -5.80 -20.73 -1.13
C ALA A 394 -5.12 -20.75 -2.51
N GLY A 395 -4.82 -21.94 -3.01
CA GLY A 395 -4.03 -22.20 -4.22
C GLY A 395 -2.64 -21.58 -4.11
N ARG A 396 -2.36 -20.62 -5.01
CA ARG A 396 -1.10 -19.85 -5.02
C ARG A 396 -1.18 -18.51 -4.29
N THR A 397 -2.23 -18.27 -3.50
CA THR A 397 -2.44 -17.00 -2.78
C THR A 397 -2.51 -17.23 -1.28
N GLN A 398 -1.69 -16.51 -0.51
CA GLN A 398 -1.88 -16.37 0.92
C GLN A 398 -2.84 -15.20 1.18
N ALA A 399 -3.86 -15.43 2.01
CA ALA A 399 -4.81 -14.41 2.44
C ALA A 399 -4.68 -14.16 3.95
N ARG A 400 -4.73 -12.89 4.35
CA ARG A 400 -4.82 -12.47 5.75
C ARG A 400 -6.05 -11.60 5.95
N LEU A 401 -6.90 -11.91 6.93
CA LEU A 401 -8.07 -11.10 7.31
C LEU A 401 -7.85 -10.47 8.68
N THR A 402 -7.77 -9.15 8.73
CA THR A 402 -7.50 -8.37 9.96
C THR A 402 -8.71 -7.52 10.34
N GLY A 403 -9.23 -7.73 11.55
CA GLY A 403 -10.33 -6.95 12.12
C GLY A 403 -9.82 -5.72 12.89
N TYR A 404 -10.53 -4.61 12.76
CA TYR A 404 -10.25 -3.36 13.47
C TYR A 404 -11.49 -2.82 14.18
N GLY A 405 -11.32 -2.38 15.42
CA GLY A 405 -12.40 -1.90 16.29
C GLY A 405 -12.88 -2.98 17.26
N ASP A 406 -13.68 -2.57 18.23
CA ASP A 406 -14.05 -3.42 19.39
C ASP A 406 -15.00 -4.58 19.04
N TRP A 407 -15.50 -4.63 17.80
CA TRP A 407 -16.35 -5.71 17.31
C TRP A 407 -15.57 -7.01 17.05
N ALA A 408 -14.27 -6.91 16.77
CA ALA A 408 -13.42 -8.06 16.48
C ALA A 408 -12.79 -8.60 17.78
N PRO A 409 -12.88 -9.91 18.07
CA PRO A 409 -12.26 -10.48 19.27
C PRO A 409 -10.75 -10.24 19.29
N GLY A 410 -10.25 -9.51 20.29
CA GLY A 410 -8.81 -9.26 20.45
C GLY A 410 -7.99 -10.52 20.81
N ASP A 411 -8.64 -11.58 21.30
CA ASP A 411 -7.99 -12.89 21.53
C ASP A 411 -7.86 -13.67 20.21
N PRO A 412 -6.64 -14.04 19.76
CA PRO A 412 -6.46 -14.75 18.50
C PRO A 412 -7.22 -16.07 18.41
N GLY A 413 -7.39 -16.80 19.52
CA GLY A 413 -8.12 -18.07 19.53
C GLY A 413 -9.62 -17.87 19.31
N ALA A 414 -10.22 -16.88 19.97
CA ALA A 414 -11.61 -16.47 19.72
C ALA A 414 -11.79 -15.99 18.28
N TYR A 415 -10.88 -15.14 17.79
CA TYR A 415 -10.92 -14.63 16.42
C TYR A 415 -10.87 -15.77 15.39
N VAL A 416 -9.98 -16.76 15.56
CA VAL A 416 -9.90 -17.93 14.68
C VAL A 416 -11.21 -18.71 14.65
N ARG A 417 -11.81 -18.99 15.82
CA ARG A 417 -13.08 -19.71 15.88
C ARG A 417 -14.21 -18.97 15.17
N GLU A 418 -14.32 -17.65 15.39
CA GLU A 418 -15.38 -16.83 14.81
C GLU A 418 -15.19 -16.58 13.31
N PHE A 419 -13.94 -16.41 12.85
CA PHE A 419 -13.63 -16.09 11.45
C PHE A 419 -13.36 -17.32 10.58
N THR A 420 -13.28 -18.53 11.13
CA THR A 420 -13.06 -19.74 10.32
C THR A 420 -14.10 -19.93 9.20
N PRO A 421 -15.43 -19.78 9.43
CA PRO A 421 -16.42 -19.91 8.36
C PRO A 421 -16.23 -18.87 7.25
N VAL A 422 -15.87 -17.65 7.64
CA VAL A 422 -15.62 -16.52 6.74
C VAL A 422 -14.36 -16.77 5.90
N ALA A 423 -13.28 -17.17 6.55
CA ALA A 423 -12.01 -17.46 5.90
C ALA A 423 -12.14 -18.62 4.90
N ARG A 424 -13.03 -19.60 5.14
CA ARG A 424 -13.37 -20.63 4.13
C ARG A 424 -14.05 -20.04 2.90
N LYS A 425 -15.07 -19.20 3.08
CA LYS A 425 -15.74 -18.52 1.96
C LYS A 425 -14.75 -17.71 1.13
N VAL A 426 -13.88 -16.95 1.79
CA VAL A 426 -12.80 -16.20 1.12
C VAL A 426 -11.81 -17.13 0.41
N ALA A 427 -11.42 -18.25 1.02
CA ALA A 427 -10.54 -19.22 0.37
C ALA A 427 -11.17 -19.81 -0.89
N ASP A 428 -12.47 -20.09 -0.87
CA ASP A 428 -13.19 -20.64 -2.03
C ASP A 428 -13.35 -19.59 -3.15
N GLU A 429 -13.68 -18.34 -2.82
CA GLU A 429 -13.72 -17.23 -3.78
C GLU A 429 -12.34 -16.98 -4.43
N VAL A 430 -11.26 -17.00 -3.63
CA VAL A 430 -9.90 -16.85 -4.14
C VAL A 430 -9.53 -17.99 -5.08
N ARG A 431 -9.88 -19.24 -4.75
CA ARG A 431 -9.65 -20.41 -5.62
C ARG A 431 -10.43 -20.32 -6.92
N GLU A 432 -11.71 -19.99 -6.84
CA GLU A 432 -12.57 -19.86 -8.03
C GLU A 432 -11.98 -18.85 -9.02
N ALA A 433 -11.44 -17.74 -8.51
CA ALA A 433 -10.87 -16.70 -9.35
C ALA A 433 -9.53 -17.10 -10.00
N ILE A 434 -8.68 -17.86 -9.32
CA ILE A 434 -7.34 -18.23 -9.84
C ILE A 434 -7.33 -19.49 -10.70
N GLY A 435 -8.44 -20.24 -10.76
CA GLY A 435 -8.56 -21.52 -11.46
C GLY A 435 -7.75 -22.65 -10.82
#